data_AF-A0A8T3WH97-F1
#
_entry.id   AF-A0A8T3WH97-F1
#
_cell.length_a   1.000
_cell.length_b   1.000
_cell.length_c   1.000
_cell.angle_alpha   90.00
_cell.angle_beta   90.00
_cell.angle_gamma   90.00
#
_symmetry.space_group_name_H-M   'P 1'
#
loop_
_entity.id
_entity.type
_entity.pdbx_description
1 polymer ?
#
loop_
_entity_poly.entity_id
_entity_poly.type
_entity_poly.pdbx_seq_one_letter_code
_entity_poly.pdbx_strand_id
1 'polypeptide(L)'
;MEQKNKETALTLRFKGVEARLLEELVKNGLFSTKSEAIRAALIHYFLELGMLGREHQWKEIRAFPSRKVSQEQLAKDLEKLENED
;
A
#
# COMPACT_ATOMS: atom_id res chain seq x y z
N MET A 1 -19.44 1.41 -15.12
CA MET A 1 -18.33 1.57 -16.09
C MET A 1 -17.17 0.77 -15.57
N GLU A 2 -16.76 -0.25 -16.30
CA GLU A 2 -15.65 -1.14 -15.95
C GLU A 2 -14.33 -0.39 -16.17
N GLN A 3 -13.68 0.07 -15.10
CA GLN A 3 -12.32 0.62 -15.17
C GLN A 3 -11.35 -0.54 -15.36
N LYS A 4 -11.25 -1.04 -16.59
CA LYS A 4 -10.18 -1.93 -17.01
C LYS A 4 -8.83 -1.22 -16.84
N ASN A 5 -7.95 -1.81 -16.02
CA ASN A 5 -6.52 -1.55 -15.83
C ASN A 5 -5.97 -0.30 -16.55
N LYS A 6 -6.18 0.87 -15.94
CA LYS A 6 -5.55 2.11 -16.41
C LYS A 6 -4.15 2.20 -15.81
N GLU A 7 -3.16 1.69 -16.53
CA GLU A 7 -1.76 1.84 -16.17
C GLU A 7 -1.21 3.19 -16.66
N THR A 8 -0.42 3.85 -15.81
CA THR A 8 0.31 5.07 -16.16
C THR A 8 1.70 5.03 -15.55
N ALA A 9 2.69 5.54 -16.26
CA ALA A 9 4.08 5.59 -15.83
C ALA A 9 4.54 7.03 -15.72
N LEU A 10 5.36 7.30 -14.70
CA LEU A 10 5.93 8.61 -14.43
C LEU A 10 7.40 8.45 -14.02
N THR A 11 8.25 9.35 -14.50
CA THR A 11 9.62 9.49 -13.99
C THR A 11 9.66 10.63 -12.98
N LEU A 12 10.10 10.32 -11.77
CA LEU A 12 10.23 11.28 -10.67
C LEU A 12 11.71 11.49 -10.33
N ARG A 13 12.07 12.73 -10.00
CA ARG A 13 13.39 13.08 -9.49
C ARG A 13 13.25 13.66 -8.09
N PHE A 14 13.62 12.86 -7.10
CA PHE A 14 13.66 13.27 -5.69
C PHE A 14 14.96 14.00 -5.38
N LYS A 15 14.90 15.00 -4.50
CA LYS A 15 16.07 15.79 -4.10
C LYS A 15 16.14 15.95 -2.59
N GLY A 16 17.36 16.09 -2.06
CA GLY A 16 17.59 16.36 -0.65
C GLY A 16 16.94 15.34 0.28
N VAL A 17 16.08 15.81 1.18
CA VAL A 17 15.42 14.98 2.20
C VAL A 17 14.53 13.90 1.60
N GLU A 18 13.84 14.17 0.50
CA GLU A 18 12.94 13.21 -0.15
C GLU A 18 13.71 11.98 -0.64
N ALA A 19 14.87 12.20 -1.27
CA ALA A 19 15.73 11.14 -1.76
C ALA A 19 16.28 10.30 -0.60
N ARG A 20 16.66 10.94 0.52
CA ARG A 20 17.13 10.25 1.72
C ARG A 20 16.04 9.38 2.34
N LEU A 21 14.86 9.94 2.55
CA LEU A 21 13.73 9.20 3.15
C LEU A 21 13.33 8.01 2.27
N LEU A 22 13.25 8.21 0.95
CA LEU A 22 12.93 7.12 0.02
C LEU A 22 13.97 6.00 0.04
N GLU A 23 15.25 6.33 0.25
CA GLU A 23 16.31 5.34 0.43
C GLU A 23 16.18 4.59 1.76
N GLU A 24 15.92 5.29 2.86
CA GLU A 24 15.74 4.70 4.20
C GLU A 24 14.56 3.73 4.24
N LEU A 25 13.44 4.07 3.59
CA LEU A 25 12.26 3.21 3.50
C LEU A 25 12.57 1.85 2.87
N VAL A 26 13.44 1.82 1.86
CA VAL A 26 13.85 0.57 1.21
C VAL A 26 14.94 -0.14 2.03
N LYS A 27 15.93 0.62 2.51
CA LYS A 27 17.07 0.07 3.27
C LYS A 27 16.65 -0.63 4.56
N ASN A 28 15.64 -0.10 5.25
CA ASN A 28 15.11 -0.67 6.47
C ASN A 28 14.12 -1.83 6.21
N GLY A 29 13.91 -2.21 4.95
CA GLY A 29 13.05 -3.33 4.57
C GLY A 29 11.55 -3.04 4.67
N LEU A 30 11.13 -1.79 4.89
CA LEU A 30 9.70 -1.44 4.93
C LEU A 30 9.04 -1.64 3.55
N PHE A 31 9.79 -1.41 2.47
CA PHE A 31 9.35 -1.67 1.10
C PHE A 31 10.45 -2.35 0.29
N SER A 32 10.05 -3.19 -0.66
CA SER A 32 11.00 -3.92 -1.51
C SER A 32 11.65 -3.00 -2.54
N THR A 33 10.93 -1.96 -2.97
CA THR A 33 11.40 -1.01 -3.99
C THR A 33 10.93 0.42 -3.72
N LYS A 34 11.67 1.39 -4.26
CA LYS A 34 11.28 2.82 -4.23
C LYS A 34 9.92 3.06 -4.87
N SER A 35 9.64 2.38 -5.98
CA SER A 35 8.37 2.50 -6.69
C SER A 35 7.19 1.98 -5.85
N GLU A 36 7.40 0.93 -5.07
CA GLU A 36 6.40 0.41 -4.13
C GLU A 36 6.14 1.40 -3.00
N ALA A 37 7.20 1.95 -2.39
CA ALA A 37 7.08 2.97 -1.36
C ALA A 37 6.28 4.20 -1.84
N ILE A 38 6.54 4.69 -3.06
CA ILE A 38 5.81 5.83 -3.64
C ILE A 38 4.34 5.49 -3.92
N ARG A 39 4.05 4.30 -4.45
CA ARG A 39 2.66 3.87 -4.65
C ARG A 39 1.91 3.78 -3.32
N ALA A 40 2.53 3.21 -2.28
CA ALA A 40 1.94 3.13 -0.95
C ALA A 40 1.68 4.51 -0.34
N ALA A 41 2.64 5.43 -0.45
CA ALA A 41 2.51 6.80 0.03
C ALA A 41 1.36 7.56 -0.65
N LEU A 42 1.16 7.36 -1.97
CA LEU A 42 0.05 7.95 -2.71
C LEU A 42 -1.30 7.48 -2.17
N ILE A 43 -1.45 6.17 -1.96
CA ILE A 43 -2.69 5.60 -1.40
C ILE A 43 -2.91 6.14 0.01
N HIS A 44 -1.89 6.10 0.87
CA HIS A 44 -1.98 6.62 2.23
C HIS A 44 -2.43 8.08 2.27
N TYR A 45 -1.84 8.95 1.43
CA TYR A 45 -2.21 10.36 1.36
C TYR A 45 -3.68 10.56 0.95
N PHE A 46 -4.18 9.80 -0.02
CA PHE A 46 -5.59 9.83 -0.41
C PHE A 46 -6.54 9.34 0.68
N LEU A 47 -6.12 8.37 1.49
CA LEU A 47 -6.87 7.91 2.67
C LEU A 47 -6.94 9.01 3.73
N GLU A 48 -5.82 9.65 4.05
CA GLU A 48 -5.77 10.73 5.04
C GLU A 48 -6.61 11.94 4.63
N LEU A 49 -6.63 12.27 3.33
CA LEU A 49 -7.48 13.33 2.79
C LEU A 49 -8.97 12.96 2.75
N GLY A 50 -9.35 11.73 3.13
CA GLY A 50 -10.74 11.25 3.06
C GLY A 50 -11.27 11.11 1.61
N MET A 51 -10.38 11.16 0.62
CA MET A 51 -10.74 11.14 -0.81
C MET A 51 -11.13 9.73 -1.28
N LEU A 52 -10.68 8.70 -0.57
CA LEU A 52 -11.18 7.35 -0.70
C LEU A 52 -12.22 7.11 0.40
N GLY A 53 -13.51 7.17 0.09
CA GLY A 53 -14.55 6.83 1.06
C GLY A 53 -14.43 5.37 1.53
N ARG A 54 -14.70 5.08 2.81
CA ARG A 54 -14.52 3.72 3.42
C ARG A 54 -15.16 2.59 2.60
N GLU A 55 -16.34 2.79 2.03
CA GLU A 55 -16.99 1.79 1.17
C GLU A 55 -16.23 1.54 -0.14
N HIS A 56 -15.60 2.58 -0.69
CA HIS A 56 -14.81 2.51 -1.91
C HIS A 56 -13.48 1.81 -1.64
N GLN A 57 -12.83 2.08 -0.50
CA GLN A 57 -11.62 1.38 -0.05
C GLN A 57 -11.83 -0.13 0.00
N TRP A 58 -12.93 -0.58 0.61
CA TRP A 58 -13.24 -2.00 0.74
C TRP A 58 -13.56 -2.67 -0.59
N LYS A 59 -14.21 -1.95 -1.52
CA LYS A 59 -14.46 -2.43 -2.88
C LYS A 59 -13.17 -2.59 -3.68
N GLU A 60 -12.25 -1.63 -3.62
CA GLU A 60 -10.97 -1.69 -4.33
C GLU A 60 -10.04 -2.78 -3.78
N ILE A 61 -9.97 -2.94 -2.45
CA ILE A 61 -9.23 -4.05 -1.81
C ILE A 61 -9.79 -5.41 -2.26
N ARG A 62 -11.12 -5.54 -2.39
CA ARG A 62 -11.74 -6.78 -2.89
C ARG A 62 -11.57 -6.98 -4.40
N ALA A 63 -11.44 -5.90 -5.18
CA ALA A 63 -11.29 -5.97 -6.63
C ALA A 63 -9.93 -6.53 -7.05
N PHE A 64 -8.89 -6.34 -6.23
CA PHE A 64 -7.58 -6.95 -6.42
C PHE A 64 -7.43 -8.14 -5.47
N PRO A 65 -7.55 -9.40 -5.94
CA PRO A 65 -7.32 -10.56 -5.10
C PRO A 65 -5.85 -10.60 -4.67
N SER A 66 -5.54 -10.05 -3.49
CA SER A 66 -4.22 -10.20 -2.88
C SER A 66 -4.06 -11.65 -2.42
N ARG A 67 -3.10 -12.36 -3.04
CA ARG A 67 -2.49 -13.64 -2.63
C ARG A 67 -3.35 -14.51 -1.71
N LYS A 68 -4.05 -15.53 -2.27
CA LYS A 68 -4.50 -16.84 -1.70
C LYS A 68 -4.80 -17.01 -0.17
N VAL A 69 -4.86 -15.95 0.61
CA VAL A 69 -4.99 -15.95 2.06
C VAL A 69 -6.36 -15.36 2.33
N SER A 70 -7.20 -16.16 2.97
CA SER A 70 -8.57 -15.76 3.27
C SER A 70 -8.61 -14.77 4.43
N GLN A 71 -9.72 -14.05 4.57
CA GLN A 71 -9.92 -13.10 5.68
C GLN A 71 -9.82 -13.81 7.04
N GLU A 72 -10.29 -15.06 7.12
CA GLU A 72 -10.21 -15.89 8.32
C GLU A 72 -8.77 -16.28 8.65
N GLN A 73 -7.94 -16.55 7.64
CA GLN A 73 -6.53 -16.84 7.85
C GLN A 73 -5.78 -15.60 8.35
N LEU A 74 -6.07 -14.43 7.78
CA LEU A 74 -5.48 -13.17 8.19
C LEU A 74 -5.85 -12.81 9.63
N ALA A 75 -7.12 -13.02 10.04
CA ALA A 75 -7.58 -12.78 11.39
C ALA A 75 -6.87 -13.68 12.42
N LYS A 76 -6.66 -14.96 12.08
CA LYS A 76 -5.92 -15.89 12.93
C LYS A 76 -4.43 -15.54 13.04
N ASP A 77 -3.83 -15.06 11.95
CA ASP A 77 -2.44 -14.67 11.95
C ASP A 77 -2.22 -13.40 12.79
N LEU A 78 -3.17 -12.46 12.77
CA LEU A 78 -3.19 -11.28 13.64
C LEU A 78 -3.38 -11.65 15.11
N GLU A 79 -4.34 -12.54 15.41
CA GLU A 79 -4.58 -13.03 16.78
C GLU A 79 -3.35 -13.74 17.36
N LYS A 80 -2.59 -14.49 16.54
CA LYS A 80 -1.34 -15.11 16.99
C LYS A 80 -0.27 -14.07 17.31
N LEU A 81 -0.11 -13.05 16.48
CA LEU A 81 0.86 -11.98 16.70
C LEU A 81 0.55 -11.18 17.98
N GLU A 82 -0.72 -10.93 18.29
CA GLU A 82 -1.13 -10.24 19.52
C GLU A 82 -0.93 -11.07 20.80
N ASN A 83 -0.85 -12.40 20.68
CA ASN A 83 -0.64 -13.32 21.81
C ASN A 83 0.81 -13.85 21.93
N GLU A 84 1.72 -13.39 21.06
CA GLU A 84 3.16 -13.69 21.11
C GLU A 84 3.98 -12.63 21.89
N ASP A 85 3.33 -11.60 22.44
CA ASP A 85 3.84 -10.66 23.48
C ASP A 85 3.29 -11.00 24.88
#